data_AF-T0K944-F1
#
_entry.id   AF-T0K944-F1
#
_cell.length_a   1.000
_cell.length_b   1.000
_cell.length_c   1.000
_cell.angle_alpha   90.00
_cell.angle_beta   90.00
_cell.angle_gamma   90.00
#
_symmetry.space_group_name_H-M   'P 1'
#
loop_
_entity.id
_entity.type
_entity.pdbx_description
1 polymer ?
#
loop_
_entity_poly.entity_id
_entity_poly.type
_entity_poly.pdbx_seq_one_letter_code
_entity_poly.pdbx_strand_id
1 'polypeptide(L)'
;MSNRKYLARTKAMQIRMNVSTLEDWARTNNRQPEHYEGGETKSSGETTVDAARRHLAPVIQLLQWLQCFSSLGADDLEALVGTLQQLKRLSPQQLIHAAQHYRPEVGEKGLPKSALKYLNAIQAEHVRRKEDRKSAPSTPVKAKDTNGGSADNTAGKANKGPGGNESEEEDEDVPENLLMDPALMLPFTLPSVTDMLVSYGAGFGGVNRERARKYIPSVPPEFLSKLEASGARKGPMFSEKDWENEEV
;
A
#
# COMPACT_ATOMS: atom_id res chain seq x y z
N MET A 1 -1.08 -14.13 -4.18
CA MET A 1 -1.34 -14.58 -5.56
C MET A 1 -0.16 -15.34 -6.14
N SER A 2 1.08 -15.12 -5.68
CA SER A 2 2.25 -15.91 -6.08
C SER A 2 2.14 -17.37 -5.66
N ASN A 3 1.82 -17.63 -4.38
CA ASN A 3 1.67 -19.01 -3.92
C ASN A 3 0.28 -19.59 -4.30
N ARG A 4 0.29 -20.53 -5.23
CA ARG A 4 -0.90 -21.18 -5.81
C ARG A 4 -1.70 -22.00 -4.80
N LYS A 5 -1.08 -22.44 -3.69
CA LYS A 5 -1.75 -23.19 -2.60
C LYS A 5 -2.90 -22.43 -1.96
N TYR A 6 -2.87 -21.10 -1.99
CA TYR A 6 -3.89 -20.25 -1.39
C TYR A 6 -5.02 -19.85 -2.35
N LEU A 7 -4.93 -20.22 -3.63
CA LEU A 7 -5.93 -19.90 -4.65
C LEU A 7 -6.98 -21.01 -4.73
N ALA A 8 -7.77 -21.18 -3.67
CA ALA A 8 -8.86 -22.14 -3.58
C ALA A 8 -10.02 -21.54 -2.74
N ARG A 9 -11.26 -22.00 -2.94
CA ARG A 9 -12.44 -21.43 -2.25
C ARG A 9 -12.33 -21.51 -0.74
N THR A 10 -12.00 -22.67 -0.19
CA THR A 10 -11.88 -22.87 1.27
C THR A 10 -10.79 -21.98 1.84
N LYS A 11 -9.66 -21.83 1.14
CA LYS A 11 -8.59 -20.92 1.57
C LYS A 11 -9.01 -19.46 1.51
N ALA A 12 -9.75 -19.06 0.47
CA ALA A 12 -10.29 -17.72 0.38
C ALA A 12 -11.26 -17.40 1.52
N MET A 13 -12.13 -18.35 1.89
CA MET A 13 -13.03 -18.19 3.05
C MET A 13 -12.26 -18.05 4.37
N GLN A 14 -11.26 -18.91 4.61
CA GLN A 14 -10.43 -18.86 5.81
C GLN A 14 -9.69 -17.51 5.93
N ILE A 15 -9.05 -17.06 4.85
CA ILE A 15 -8.34 -15.78 4.83
C ILE A 15 -9.34 -14.64 5.02
N ARG A 16 -10.54 -14.72 4.42
CA ARG A 16 -11.57 -13.68 4.61
C ARG A 16 -12.00 -13.55 6.06
N MET A 17 -12.15 -14.67 6.78
CA MET A 17 -12.47 -14.64 8.20
C MET A 17 -11.38 -13.94 9.02
N ASN A 18 -10.10 -14.20 8.73
CA ASN A 18 -8.99 -13.50 9.36
C ASN A 18 -8.99 -11.99 9.04
N VAL A 19 -9.27 -11.63 7.79
CA VAL A 19 -9.37 -10.22 7.37
C VAL A 19 -10.52 -9.51 8.10
N SER A 20 -11.66 -10.18 8.31
CA SER A 20 -12.77 -9.62 9.08
C SER A 20 -12.36 -9.26 10.51
N THR A 21 -11.52 -10.06 11.17
CA THR A 21 -10.97 -9.74 12.48
C THR A 21 -10.14 -8.45 12.46
N LEU A 22 -9.40 -8.19 11.38
CA LEU A 22 -8.66 -6.94 11.21
C LEU A 22 -9.59 -5.74 10.99
N GLU A 23 -10.65 -5.93 10.20
CA GLU A 23 -11.69 -4.90 9.99
C GLU A 23 -12.43 -4.56 11.30
N ASP A 24 -12.75 -5.57 12.11
CA ASP A 24 -13.36 -5.40 13.44
C ASP A 24 -12.44 -4.67 14.40
N TRP A 25 -11.16 -5.02 14.42
CA TRP A 25 -10.17 -4.31 15.22
C TRP A 25 -10.07 -2.85 14.78
N ALA A 26 -10.03 -2.56 13.48
CA ALA A 26 -9.97 -1.20 12.95
C ALA A 26 -11.21 -0.37 13.31
N ARG A 27 -12.41 -0.98 13.32
CA ARG A 27 -13.65 -0.34 13.80
C ARG A 27 -13.57 0.02 15.28
N THR A 28 -13.09 -0.90 16.11
CA THR A 28 -13.00 -0.71 17.56
C THR A 28 -11.88 0.26 17.95
N ASN A 29 -10.85 0.39 17.10
CA ASN A 29 -9.68 1.24 17.31
C ASN A 29 -9.63 2.39 16.31
N ASN A 30 -10.78 2.99 16.02
CA ASN A 30 -10.91 4.02 15.00
C ASN A 30 -10.32 5.36 15.44
N ARG A 31 -9.00 5.50 15.29
CA ARG A 31 -8.24 6.70 15.62
C ARG A 31 -7.90 7.47 14.34
N GLN A 32 -7.67 8.76 14.49
CA GLN A 32 -7.12 9.60 13.44
C GLN A 32 -5.69 9.99 13.83
N PRO A 33 -4.73 10.00 12.89
CA PRO A 33 -3.38 10.48 13.16
C PRO A 33 -3.39 11.93 13.64
N GLU A 34 -2.63 12.20 14.68
CA GLU A 34 -2.42 13.56 15.18
C GLU A 34 -1.08 14.10 14.71
N HIS A 35 -1.09 15.35 14.28
CA HIS A 35 0.09 16.06 13.81
C HIS A 35 0.29 17.30 14.69
N TYR A 36 1.47 17.42 15.29
CA TYR A 36 1.86 18.62 16.02
C TYR A 36 2.61 19.56 15.06
N GLU A 37 2.02 20.72 14.78
CA GLU A 37 2.65 21.74 13.91
C GLU A 37 2.35 23.12 14.50
N GLY A 38 3.39 23.93 14.76
CA GLY A 38 3.24 25.33 15.18
C GLY A 38 2.62 25.56 16.56
N GLY A 39 2.89 24.67 17.54
CA GLY A 39 2.36 24.83 18.90
C GLY A 39 0.97 24.24 19.14
N GLU A 40 0.33 23.70 18.09
CA GLU A 40 -1.02 23.15 18.12
C GLU A 40 -1.02 21.70 17.61
N THR A 41 -1.84 20.85 18.24
CA THR A 41 -2.05 19.47 17.80
C THR A 41 -3.31 19.39 16.93
N LYS A 42 -3.15 19.04 15.66
CA LYS A 42 -4.25 18.88 14.71
C LYS A 42 -4.39 17.42 14.29
N SER A 43 -5.57 16.85 14.49
CA SER A 43 -5.91 15.55 13.91
C SER A 43 -6.12 15.72 12.40
N SER A 44 -5.31 15.05 11.59
CA SER A 44 -5.40 15.11 10.14
C SER A 44 -4.99 13.77 9.50
N GLY A 45 -5.44 13.54 8.26
CA GLY A 45 -5.27 12.26 7.58
C GLY A 45 -6.49 11.35 7.69
N GLU A 46 -6.38 10.14 7.14
CA GLU A 46 -7.44 9.14 7.17
C GLU A 46 -7.53 8.44 8.52
N THR A 47 -8.74 8.03 8.91
CA THR A 47 -8.96 7.28 10.14
C THR A 47 -8.49 5.83 9.98
N THR A 48 -8.22 5.12 11.08
CA THR A 48 -7.85 3.69 11.05
C THR A 48 -8.86 2.86 10.27
N VAL A 49 -10.16 3.12 10.43
CA VAL A 49 -11.19 2.36 9.71
C VAL A 49 -11.19 2.66 8.21
N ASP A 50 -10.99 3.91 7.82
CA ASP A 50 -10.95 4.30 6.40
C ASP A 50 -9.70 3.76 5.71
N ALA A 51 -8.56 3.83 6.39
CA ALA A 51 -7.30 3.23 5.95
C ALA A 51 -7.47 1.71 5.73
N ALA A 52 -8.03 1.01 6.72
CA ALA A 52 -8.31 -0.42 6.64
C ALA A 52 -9.22 -0.75 5.45
N ARG A 53 -10.34 -0.03 5.29
CA ARG A 53 -11.26 -0.22 4.14
C ARG A 53 -10.54 -0.02 2.81
N ARG A 54 -9.73 1.03 2.68
CA ARG A 54 -9.04 1.36 1.42
C ARG A 54 -7.95 0.37 1.07
N HIS A 55 -7.16 -0.06 2.05
CA HIS A 55 -5.99 -0.91 1.84
C HIS A 55 -6.31 -2.41 1.86
N LEU A 56 -7.35 -2.85 2.58
CA LEU A 56 -7.81 -4.24 2.53
C LEU A 56 -8.75 -4.52 1.36
N ALA A 57 -9.32 -3.49 0.71
CA ALA A 57 -10.22 -3.68 -0.43
C ALA A 57 -9.67 -4.58 -1.55
N PRO A 58 -8.40 -4.46 -2.02
CA PRO A 58 -7.88 -5.34 -3.05
C PRO A 58 -7.87 -6.81 -2.63
N VAL A 59 -7.43 -7.12 -1.40
CA VAL A 59 -7.44 -8.51 -0.91
C VAL A 59 -8.86 -9.01 -0.70
N ILE A 60 -9.75 -8.19 -0.15
CA ILE A 60 -11.17 -8.54 0.04
C ILE A 60 -11.83 -8.89 -1.30
N GLN A 61 -11.58 -8.09 -2.33
CA GLN A 61 -12.12 -8.32 -3.68
C GLN A 61 -11.50 -9.58 -4.32
N LEU A 62 -10.21 -9.83 -4.12
CA LEU A 62 -9.58 -11.06 -4.59
C LEU A 62 -10.22 -12.29 -3.93
N LEU A 63 -10.41 -12.24 -2.61
CA LEU A 63 -11.06 -13.33 -1.87
C LEU A 63 -12.50 -13.53 -2.33
N GLN A 64 -13.24 -12.45 -2.62
CA GLN A 64 -14.59 -12.52 -3.18
C GLN A 64 -14.56 -13.20 -4.56
N TRP A 65 -13.65 -12.78 -5.44
CA TRP A 65 -13.47 -13.38 -6.76
C TRP A 65 -13.27 -14.88 -6.66
N LEU A 66 -12.28 -15.33 -5.87
CA LEU A 66 -11.96 -16.75 -5.66
C LEU A 66 -13.14 -17.58 -5.13
N GLN A 67 -14.08 -16.95 -4.42
CA GLN A 67 -15.25 -17.66 -3.88
C GLN A 67 -16.39 -17.78 -4.89
N CYS A 68 -16.62 -16.74 -5.72
CA CYS A 68 -17.81 -16.68 -6.56
C CYS A 68 -17.60 -17.07 -8.02
N PHE A 69 -16.39 -16.93 -8.58
CA PHE A 69 -16.23 -17.05 -10.04
C PHE A 69 -16.56 -18.46 -10.55
N SER A 70 -16.28 -19.51 -9.76
CA SER A 70 -16.55 -20.90 -10.13
C SER A 70 -18.04 -21.25 -10.12
N SER A 71 -18.88 -20.36 -9.59
CA SER A 71 -20.34 -20.47 -9.63
C SER A 71 -20.96 -19.76 -10.85
N LEU A 72 -20.16 -19.06 -11.67
CA LEU A 72 -20.65 -18.39 -12.87
C LEU A 72 -20.99 -19.39 -13.97
N GLY A 73 -22.17 -19.25 -14.55
CA GLY A 73 -22.61 -20.02 -15.71
C GLY A 73 -21.82 -19.69 -16.97
N ALA A 74 -21.70 -20.65 -17.89
CA ALA A 74 -20.99 -20.43 -19.15
C ALA A 74 -21.68 -19.39 -20.06
N ASP A 75 -23.00 -19.29 -19.95
CA ASP A 75 -23.84 -18.40 -20.76
C ASP A 75 -24.33 -17.17 -19.99
N ASP A 76 -23.82 -16.96 -18.77
CA ASP A 76 -24.23 -15.87 -17.88
C ASP A 76 -23.20 -14.74 -17.87
N LEU A 77 -23.11 -14.03 -19.00
CA LEU A 77 -22.21 -12.89 -19.14
C LEU A 77 -22.67 -11.71 -18.26
N GLU A 78 -23.97 -11.57 -18.01
CA GLU A 78 -24.53 -10.50 -17.19
C GLU A 78 -24.07 -10.63 -15.73
N ALA A 79 -24.13 -11.83 -15.14
CA ALA A 79 -23.62 -12.06 -13.79
C ALA A 79 -22.10 -11.86 -13.70
N LEU A 80 -21.35 -12.24 -14.74
CA LEU A 80 -19.91 -11.95 -14.80
C LEU A 80 -19.67 -10.43 -14.78
N VAL A 81 -20.32 -9.68 -15.67
CA VAL A 81 -20.16 -8.21 -15.72
C VAL A 81 -20.56 -7.55 -14.41
N GLY A 82 -21.69 -7.96 -13.82
CA GLY A 82 -22.14 -7.47 -12.51
C GLY A 82 -21.13 -7.75 -11.40
N THR A 83 -20.52 -8.93 -11.40
CA THR A 83 -19.43 -9.28 -10.47
C THR A 83 -18.22 -8.38 -10.68
N LEU A 84 -17.74 -8.23 -11.92
CA LEU A 84 -16.57 -7.41 -12.24
C LEU A 84 -16.75 -5.94 -11.86
N GLN A 85 -17.97 -5.40 -11.97
CA GLN A 85 -18.28 -4.04 -11.53
C GLN A 85 -18.12 -3.84 -10.02
N GLN A 86 -18.20 -4.90 -9.21
CA GLN A 86 -17.96 -4.84 -7.76
C GLN A 86 -16.45 -4.92 -7.43
N LEU A 87 -15.64 -5.50 -8.32
CA LEU A 87 -14.23 -5.79 -8.12
C LEU A 87 -13.28 -4.72 -8.69
N LYS A 88 -13.59 -3.44 -8.44
CA LYS A 88 -12.89 -2.28 -9.04
C LYS A 88 -11.44 -2.07 -8.61
N ARG A 89 -10.96 -2.80 -7.59
CA ARG A 89 -9.59 -2.71 -7.04
C ARG A 89 -8.67 -3.80 -7.56
N LEU A 90 -9.17 -4.68 -8.44
CA LEU A 90 -8.38 -5.68 -9.13
C LEU A 90 -8.22 -5.31 -10.59
N SER A 91 -7.02 -5.48 -11.12
CA SER A 91 -6.80 -5.36 -12.56
C SER A 91 -7.32 -6.59 -13.31
N PRO A 92 -7.65 -6.48 -14.60
CA PRO A 92 -8.07 -7.64 -15.40
C PRO A 92 -6.99 -8.73 -15.43
N GLN A 93 -5.72 -8.34 -15.48
CA GLN A 93 -4.57 -9.24 -15.36
C GLN A 93 -4.58 -10.05 -14.04
N GLN A 94 -4.91 -9.42 -12.91
CA GLN A 94 -5.02 -10.10 -11.61
C GLN A 94 -6.18 -11.09 -11.59
N LEU A 95 -7.32 -10.73 -12.17
CA LEU A 95 -8.49 -11.60 -12.27
C LEU A 95 -8.19 -12.84 -13.12
N ILE A 96 -7.54 -12.65 -14.27
CA ILE A 96 -7.10 -13.73 -15.17
C ILE A 96 -6.10 -14.65 -14.46
N HIS A 97 -5.05 -14.08 -13.87
CA HIS A 97 -4.03 -14.86 -13.17
C HIS A 97 -4.62 -15.67 -12.02
N ALA A 98 -5.48 -15.04 -11.20
CA ALA A 98 -6.14 -15.71 -10.08
C ALA A 98 -7.03 -16.87 -10.55
N ALA A 99 -7.73 -16.71 -11.68
CA ALA A 99 -8.59 -17.76 -12.24
C ALA A 99 -7.78 -18.90 -12.90
N GLN A 100 -6.68 -18.60 -13.59
CA GLN A 100 -5.83 -19.59 -14.24
C GLN A 100 -5.08 -20.48 -13.23
N HIS A 101 -4.65 -19.90 -12.12
CA HIS A 101 -3.91 -20.60 -11.08
C HIS A 101 -4.80 -21.10 -9.93
N TYR A 102 -6.12 -20.95 -10.08
CA TYR A 102 -7.07 -21.48 -9.13
C TYR A 102 -7.01 -23.00 -9.08
N ARG A 103 -7.11 -23.56 -7.87
CA ARG A 103 -7.17 -24.99 -7.61
C ARG A 103 -8.63 -25.35 -7.28
N PRO A 104 -9.40 -25.93 -8.23
CA PRO A 104 -10.78 -26.31 -7.99
C PRO A 104 -10.91 -27.35 -6.89
N GLU A 105 -11.89 -27.16 -6.02
CA GLU A 105 -12.25 -28.15 -5.01
C GLU A 105 -13.30 -29.14 -5.57
N VAL A 106 -13.63 -30.20 -4.82
CA VAL A 106 -14.53 -31.27 -5.30
C VAL A 106 -15.91 -30.69 -5.62
N GLY A 107 -16.38 -30.93 -6.85
CA GLY A 107 -17.68 -30.45 -7.33
C GLY A 107 -17.67 -29.02 -7.88
N GLU A 108 -16.52 -28.36 -7.91
CA GLU A 108 -16.39 -27.01 -8.49
C GLU A 108 -16.01 -27.06 -9.96
N LYS A 109 -16.52 -26.08 -10.72
CA LYS A 109 -16.12 -25.86 -12.11
C LYS A 109 -15.09 -24.73 -12.15
N GLY A 110 -14.14 -24.83 -13.08
CA GLY A 110 -13.27 -23.70 -13.41
C GLY A 110 -14.04 -22.57 -14.10
N LEU A 111 -13.37 -21.43 -14.30
CA LEU A 111 -13.96 -20.31 -15.03
C LEU A 111 -14.32 -20.75 -16.47
N PRO A 112 -15.55 -20.51 -16.96
CA PRO A 112 -15.92 -20.84 -18.33
C PRO A 112 -15.03 -20.18 -19.38
N LYS A 113 -14.79 -20.85 -20.51
CA LYS A 113 -13.94 -20.32 -21.60
C LYS A 113 -14.48 -19.00 -22.18
N SER A 114 -15.80 -18.84 -22.23
CA SER A 114 -16.48 -17.60 -22.64
C SER A 114 -16.12 -16.43 -21.72
N ALA A 115 -16.20 -16.64 -20.41
CA ALA A 115 -15.82 -15.67 -19.38
C ALA A 115 -14.33 -15.33 -19.45
N LEU A 116 -13.45 -16.33 -19.62
CA LEU A 116 -12.02 -16.09 -19.78
C LEU A 116 -11.70 -15.30 -21.06
N LYS A 117 -12.40 -15.58 -22.17
CA LYS A 117 -12.28 -14.80 -23.41
C LYS A 117 -12.68 -13.34 -23.21
N TYR A 118 -13.76 -13.10 -22.46
CA TYR A 118 -14.21 -11.75 -22.11
C TYR A 118 -13.18 -11.00 -21.25
N LEU A 119 -12.61 -11.65 -20.22
CA LEU A 119 -11.56 -11.05 -19.40
C LEU A 119 -10.32 -10.69 -20.22
N ASN A 120 -9.89 -11.56 -21.15
CA ASN A 120 -8.77 -11.27 -22.04
C ASN A 120 -9.04 -10.07 -22.96
N ALA A 121 -10.28 -9.91 -23.45
CA ALA A 121 -10.66 -8.74 -24.23
C ALA A 121 -10.58 -7.44 -23.41
N ILE A 122 -11.03 -7.47 -22.14
CA ILE A 122 -10.88 -6.32 -21.23
C ILE A 122 -9.40 -6.03 -20.96
N GLN A 123 -8.58 -7.05 -20.73
CA GLN A 123 -7.14 -6.87 -20.50
C GLN A 123 -6.46 -6.24 -21.72
N ALA A 124 -6.76 -6.70 -22.93
CA ALA A 124 -6.22 -6.13 -24.15
C ALA A 124 -6.57 -4.64 -24.31
N GLU A 125 -7.83 -4.27 -24.04
CA GLU A 125 -8.26 -2.86 -24.06
C GLU A 125 -7.55 -2.03 -22.98
N HIS A 126 -7.35 -2.61 -21.79
CA HIS A 126 -6.64 -1.95 -20.70
C HIS A 126 -5.16 -1.69 -21.04
N VAL A 127 -4.49 -2.63 -21.72
CA VAL A 127 -3.13 -2.47 -22.23
C VAL A 127 -3.07 -1.38 -23.31
N ARG A 128 -3.95 -1.44 -24.32
CA ARG A 128 -4.02 -0.44 -25.39
C ARG A 128 -4.18 0.97 -24.85
N ARG A 129 -5.11 1.17 -23.90
CA ARG A 129 -5.35 2.47 -23.26
C ARG A 129 -4.16 2.96 -22.43
N LYS A 130 -3.34 2.06 -21.88
CA LYS A 130 -2.10 2.39 -21.16
C LYS A 130 -1.00 2.82 -22.12
N GLU A 131 -0.90 2.19 -23.29
CA GLU A 131 0.04 2.54 -24.35
C GLU A 131 -0.29 3.91 -24.96
N ASP A 132 -1.56 4.16 -25.28
CA ASP A 132 -2.03 5.46 -25.79
C ASP A 132 -1.71 6.62 -24.83
N ARG A 133 -1.79 6.36 -23.51
CA ARG A 133 -1.41 7.34 -22.48
C ARG A 133 0.09 7.60 -22.41
N LYS A 134 0.92 6.63 -22.80
CA LYS A 134 2.38 6.78 -22.83
C LYS A 134 2.87 7.43 -24.12
N SER A 135 2.14 7.27 -25.22
CA SER A 135 2.49 7.84 -26.53
C SER A 135 1.88 9.23 -26.79
N ALA A 136 0.96 9.69 -25.94
CA ALA A 136 0.45 11.06 -25.99
C ALA A 136 1.60 12.08 -25.75
N PRO A 137 1.78 13.09 -26.62
CA PRO A 137 2.77 14.13 -26.39
C PRO A 137 2.40 14.90 -25.13
N SER A 138 3.31 14.98 -24.16
CA SER A 138 3.23 15.98 -23.09
C SER A 138 3.10 17.35 -23.76
N THR A 139 1.93 17.99 -23.64
CA THR A 139 1.75 19.35 -24.10
C THR A 139 2.78 20.22 -23.35
N PRO A 140 3.67 20.95 -24.05
CA PRO A 140 4.65 21.78 -23.39
C PRO A 140 3.90 22.97 -22.80
N VAL A 141 3.71 22.99 -21.48
CA VAL A 141 3.36 24.22 -20.78
C VAL A 141 4.58 25.13 -20.92
N LYS A 142 4.44 26.12 -21.80
CA LYS A 142 5.43 27.14 -22.13
C LYS A 142 5.68 28.01 -20.90
N ALA A 143 6.67 27.66 -20.08
CA ALA A 143 7.33 28.58 -19.17
C ALA A 143 8.75 28.83 -19.72
N LYS A 144 9.02 30.10 -19.98
CA LYS A 144 10.20 30.63 -20.66
C LYS A 144 11.32 30.86 -19.63
N ASP A 145 12.47 30.24 -19.93
CA ASP A 145 13.88 30.57 -19.63
C ASP A 145 14.31 31.01 -18.22
N THR A 146 15.26 30.26 -17.61
CA THR A 146 16.68 30.66 -17.59
C THR A 146 17.64 29.49 -17.25
N ASN A 147 18.79 29.59 -17.91
CA ASN A 147 19.94 28.69 -18.06
C ASN A 147 20.71 28.33 -16.76
N GLY A 148 21.37 27.16 -16.75
CA GLY A 148 22.47 26.86 -15.82
C GLY A 148 22.69 25.36 -15.56
N GLY A 149 23.53 24.72 -16.38
CA GLY A 149 23.75 23.27 -16.36
C GLY A 149 24.69 22.73 -15.27
N SER A 150 24.53 21.45 -14.95
CA SER A 150 25.59 20.43 -15.03
C SER A 150 25.02 19.06 -14.71
N ALA A 151 25.42 18.09 -15.52
CA ALA A 151 25.15 16.68 -15.35
C ALA A 151 25.95 16.12 -14.16
N ASP A 152 25.39 15.14 -13.45
CA ASP A 152 26.13 13.92 -13.19
C ASP A 152 25.21 12.70 -13.13
N ASN A 153 25.66 11.66 -13.81
CA ASN A 153 25.06 10.34 -13.93
C ASN A 153 25.56 9.49 -12.77
N THR A 154 24.71 8.70 -12.13
CA THR A 154 25.19 7.50 -11.44
C THR A 154 24.24 6.34 -11.64
N ALA A 155 24.61 5.51 -12.62
CA ALA A 155 24.09 4.18 -12.83
C ALA A 155 24.57 3.24 -11.70
N GLY A 156 23.64 2.84 -10.83
CA GLY A 156 23.86 1.81 -9.81
C GLY A 156 23.69 0.41 -10.41
N LYS A 157 24.81 -0.20 -10.77
CA LYS A 157 24.95 -1.55 -11.33
C LYS A 157 24.48 -2.61 -10.33
N ALA A 158 23.65 -3.54 -10.80
CA ALA A 158 23.24 -4.74 -10.08
C ALA A 158 24.46 -5.64 -9.80
N ASN A 159 24.62 -6.07 -8.54
CA ASN A 159 25.62 -7.05 -8.13
C ASN A 159 24.89 -8.31 -7.63
N LYS A 160 24.86 -9.36 -8.44
CA LYS A 160 24.37 -10.70 -8.05
C LYS A 160 25.51 -11.41 -7.30
N GLY A 161 25.31 -11.68 -6.01
CA GLY A 161 26.10 -12.68 -5.27
C GLY A 161 25.48 -14.08 -5.42
N PRO A 162 26.27 -15.16 -5.46
CA PRO A 162 25.76 -16.51 -5.58
C PRO A 162 25.50 -17.13 -4.20
N GLY A 163 24.34 -17.75 -3.99
CA GLY A 163 24.15 -18.66 -2.86
C GLY A 163 22.70 -18.92 -2.44
N GLY A 164 22.17 -20.09 -2.83
CA GLY A 164 21.47 -20.95 -1.86
C GLY A 164 19.94 -20.98 -1.84
N ASN A 165 19.37 -21.71 -2.79
CA ASN A 165 18.42 -22.84 -2.63
C ASN A 165 16.95 -22.63 -2.13
N GLU A 166 16.03 -23.16 -2.95
CA GLU A 166 14.70 -23.75 -2.63
C GLU A 166 13.42 -22.89 -2.63
N SER A 167 13.22 -22.02 -3.63
CA SER A 167 11.85 -21.54 -3.98
C SER A 167 11.65 -21.10 -5.44
N GLU A 168 12.56 -21.46 -6.35
CA GLU A 168 12.64 -20.84 -7.69
C GLU A 168 11.65 -21.40 -8.74
N GLU A 169 10.85 -22.44 -8.44
CA GLU A 169 9.94 -23.04 -9.44
C GLU A 169 8.55 -22.36 -9.53
N GLU A 170 8.18 -21.44 -8.62
CA GLU A 170 6.86 -20.77 -8.66
C GLU A 170 6.89 -19.33 -9.21
N ASP A 171 8.07 -18.72 -9.35
CA ASP A 171 8.21 -17.29 -9.69
C ASP A 171 8.36 -17.01 -11.20
N GLU A 172 8.56 -18.04 -12.03
CA GLU A 172 8.92 -17.87 -13.45
C GLU A 172 7.75 -17.42 -14.36
N ASP A 173 6.49 -17.54 -13.90
CA ASP A 173 5.28 -17.28 -14.71
C ASP A 173 4.52 -16.00 -14.34
N VAL A 174 5.01 -15.18 -13.41
CA VAL A 174 4.26 -14.00 -12.94
C VAL A 174 4.57 -12.79 -13.83
N PRO A 175 3.62 -12.29 -14.64
CA PRO A 175 3.88 -11.15 -15.52
C PRO A 175 4.28 -9.88 -14.74
N GLU A 176 5.18 -9.08 -15.32
CA GLU A 176 5.76 -7.89 -14.71
C GLU A 176 4.67 -6.93 -14.17
N ASN A 177 4.87 -6.40 -12.96
CA ASN A 177 3.95 -5.51 -12.22
C ASN A 177 2.62 -6.14 -11.76
N LEU A 178 2.47 -7.47 -11.80
CA LEU A 178 1.26 -8.11 -11.29
C LEU A 178 1.17 -8.07 -9.75
N LEU A 179 2.32 -8.24 -9.09
CA LEU A 179 2.48 -8.32 -7.65
C LEU A 179 3.42 -7.22 -7.16
N MET A 180 3.18 -6.76 -5.94
CA MET A 180 4.15 -5.92 -5.22
C MET A 180 5.25 -6.83 -4.67
N ASP A 181 6.47 -6.31 -4.61
CA ASP A 181 7.59 -6.99 -3.95
C ASP A 181 7.32 -7.06 -2.43
N PRO A 182 7.15 -8.26 -1.84
CA PRO A 182 6.93 -8.41 -0.41
C PRO A 182 8.19 -8.17 0.43
N ALA A 183 9.38 -8.17 -0.18
CA ALA A 183 10.65 -7.88 0.49
C ALA A 183 10.95 -6.37 0.54
N LEU A 184 10.07 -5.54 -0.02
CA LEU A 184 10.23 -4.09 -0.02
C LEU A 184 10.00 -3.54 1.39
N MET A 185 11.09 -3.42 2.15
CA MET A 185 11.10 -2.81 3.47
C MET A 185 10.88 -1.31 3.36
N LEU A 186 10.07 -0.76 4.27
CA LEU A 186 9.94 0.69 4.41
C LEU A 186 11.32 1.27 4.77
N PRO A 187 11.67 2.49 4.31
CA PRO A 187 12.96 3.12 4.58
C PRO A 187 13.11 3.58 6.05
N PHE A 188 12.24 3.12 6.95
CA PHE A 188 12.25 3.42 8.36
C PHE A 188 11.84 2.16 9.14
N THR A 189 12.44 1.99 10.32
CA THR A 189 12.09 0.94 11.27
C THR A 189 11.21 1.53 12.37
N LEU A 190 10.12 0.84 12.71
CA LEU A 190 9.36 1.20 13.90
C LEU A 190 10.22 0.94 15.15
N PRO A 191 10.22 1.85 16.15
CA PRO A 191 10.89 1.61 17.42
C PRO A 191 10.46 0.30 18.07
N SER A 192 11.38 -0.41 18.71
CA SER A 192 11.03 -1.61 19.48
C SER A 192 10.14 -1.25 20.68
N VAL A 193 9.48 -2.24 21.30
CA VAL A 193 8.71 -2.03 22.53
C VAL A 193 9.61 -1.43 23.63
N THR A 194 10.85 -1.90 23.71
CA THR A 194 11.85 -1.37 24.65
C THR A 194 12.18 0.08 24.33
N ASP A 195 12.37 0.44 23.06
CA ASP A 195 12.62 1.84 22.66
C ASP A 195 11.41 2.72 22.96
N MET A 196 10.19 2.23 22.67
CA MET A 196 8.96 2.94 23.01
C MET A 196 8.83 3.18 24.51
N LEU A 197 9.29 2.27 25.36
CA LEU A 197 9.19 2.43 26.80
C LEU A 197 10.31 3.29 27.39
N VAL A 198 11.56 3.07 26.95
CA VAL A 198 12.77 3.67 27.52
C VAL A 198 13.10 5.01 26.88
N SER A 199 13.12 5.07 25.55
CA SER A 199 13.53 6.25 24.80
C SER A 199 12.37 7.22 24.63
N TYR A 200 11.16 6.70 24.41
CA TYR A 200 9.98 7.51 24.06
C TYR A 200 8.85 7.49 25.09
N GLY A 201 8.98 6.70 26.15
CA GLY A 201 7.94 6.46 27.14
C GLY A 201 8.33 6.93 28.54
N ALA A 202 7.57 6.48 29.53
CA ALA A 202 7.79 6.83 30.94
C ALA A 202 9.01 6.14 31.59
N GLY A 203 9.77 5.33 30.84
CA GLY A 203 10.76 4.41 31.38
C GLY A 203 10.14 3.22 32.13
N PHE A 204 10.96 2.21 32.42
CA PHE A 204 10.56 1.14 33.33
C PHE A 204 10.25 1.74 34.72
N GLY A 205 9.07 1.45 35.25
CA GLY A 205 8.62 1.99 36.54
C GLY A 205 7.88 3.33 36.48
N GLY A 206 7.67 3.92 35.30
CA GLY A 206 6.79 5.09 35.14
C GLY A 206 7.34 6.41 35.70
N VAL A 207 8.65 6.45 35.97
CA VAL A 207 9.34 7.58 36.60
C VAL A 207 9.36 8.85 35.74
N ASN A 208 9.31 8.74 34.41
CA ASN A 208 9.33 9.89 33.50
C ASN A 208 7.94 10.18 32.93
N ARG A 209 6.96 10.46 33.79
CA ARG A 209 5.55 10.71 33.41
C ARG A 209 5.36 11.88 32.45
N GLU A 210 6.29 12.83 32.47
CA GLU A 210 6.35 13.98 31.56
C GLU A 210 6.82 13.59 30.15
N ARG A 211 7.79 12.67 30.06
CA ARG A 211 8.25 12.07 28.78
C ARG A 211 7.22 11.12 28.17
N ALA A 212 6.33 10.57 28.99
CA ALA A 212 5.24 9.70 28.57
C ALA A 212 4.17 10.38 27.69
N ARG A 213 4.23 11.72 27.52
CA ARG A 213 3.32 12.45 26.64
C ARG A 213 3.92 12.54 25.23
N LYS A 214 3.16 11.98 24.27
CA LYS A 214 3.30 12.04 22.80
C LYS A 214 4.70 12.41 22.32
N TYR A 215 5.49 11.39 22.01
CA TYR A 215 6.72 11.56 21.24
C TYR A 215 6.40 12.28 19.92
N ILE A 216 6.91 13.50 19.79
CA ILE A 216 6.98 14.23 18.53
C ILE A 216 8.43 14.06 18.07
N PRO A 217 8.70 13.38 16.95
CA PRO A 217 10.07 13.26 16.46
C PRO A 217 10.66 14.64 16.25
N SER A 218 11.73 14.96 16.99
CA SER A 218 12.45 16.21 16.83
C SER A 218 13.47 16.07 15.70
N VAL A 219 13.40 16.98 14.73
CA VAL A 219 14.42 17.07 13.70
C VAL A 219 15.62 17.82 14.29
N PRO A 220 16.85 17.29 14.21
CA PRO A 220 18.03 17.99 14.67
C PRO A 220 18.14 19.38 14.03
N PRO A 221 18.59 20.42 14.77
CA PRO A 221 18.70 21.79 14.24
C PRO A 221 19.53 21.88 12.95
N GLU A 222 20.55 21.03 12.84
CA GLU A 222 21.43 20.86 11.67
C GLU A 222 20.68 20.43 10.39
N PHE A 223 19.55 19.74 10.54
CA PHE A 223 18.68 19.34 9.43
C PHE A 223 17.62 20.40 9.13
N LEU A 224 17.11 21.09 10.17
CA LEU A 224 16.15 22.19 10.00
C LEU A 224 16.76 23.34 9.20
N SER A 225 18.02 23.71 9.49
CA SER A 225 18.73 24.77 8.76
C SER A 225 18.89 24.46 7.27
N LYS A 226 19.11 23.20 6.91
CA LYS A 226 19.17 22.73 5.51
C LYS A 226 17.80 22.71 4.84
N LEU A 227 16.74 22.40 5.59
CA LEU A 227 15.37 22.39 5.10
C LEU A 227 14.87 23.81 4.82
N GLU A 228 15.17 24.77 5.71
CA GLU A 228 14.84 26.19 5.54
C GLU A 228 15.61 26.82 4.37
N ALA A 229 16.86 26.42 4.14
CA ALA A 229 17.66 26.84 2.99
C ALA A 229 17.06 26.40 1.63
N SER A 230 16.20 25.36 1.61
CA SER A 230 15.52 24.88 0.40
C SER A 230 14.26 25.68 0.01
N GLY A 231 13.92 26.75 0.75
CA GLY A 231 13.00 27.79 0.28
C GLY A 231 11.50 27.54 0.49
N ALA A 232 11.10 26.61 1.35
CA ALA A 232 9.68 26.24 1.46
C ALA A 232 8.79 27.25 2.24
N ARG A 233 9.29 28.03 3.21
CA ARG A 233 8.44 29.00 3.96
C ARG A 233 9.26 30.17 4.52
N LYS A 234 8.75 31.41 4.37
CA LYS A 234 9.26 32.62 5.04
C LYS A 234 8.60 32.79 6.41
N GLY A 235 9.24 32.28 7.46
CA GLY A 235 8.87 32.53 8.86
C GLY A 235 9.51 31.50 9.80
N PRO A 236 9.93 31.88 11.02
CA PRO A 236 10.54 30.96 11.97
C PRO A 236 9.52 29.89 12.39
N MET A 237 9.85 28.62 12.19
CA MET A 237 8.94 27.49 12.43
C MET A 237 8.79 27.14 13.93
N PHE A 238 9.69 27.66 14.77
CA PHE A 238 9.70 27.52 16.22
C PHE A 238 10.02 28.89 16.84
N SER A 239 9.13 29.41 17.67
CA SER A 239 9.46 30.49 18.62
C SER A 239 9.71 29.85 19.98
N GLU A 240 10.80 30.22 20.66
CA GLU A 240 10.98 29.90 22.08
C GLU A 240 9.78 30.47 22.84
N LYS A 241 8.93 29.58 23.37
CA LYS A 241 7.88 29.97 24.30
C LYS A 241 8.54 29.94 25.67
N ASP A 242 8.71 31.10 26.30
CA ASP A 242 9.22 31.22 27.66
C ASP A 242 8.23 30.57 28.63
N TRP A 243 8.61 29.43 29.18
CA TRP A 243 7.81 28.67 30.16
C TRP A 243 7.97 29.18 31.59
N GLU A 244 8.72 30.27 31.82
CA GLU A 244 8.95 30.84 33.16
C GLU A 244 7.75 31.65 33.71
N ASN A 245 6.71 31.91 32.90
CA ASN A 245 5.62 32.83 33.25
C ASN A 245 4.19 32.26 33.06
N GLU A 246 3.98 30.94 33.17
CA GLU A 246 2.62 30.41 33.36
C GLU A 246 2.31 30.32 34.88
N GLU A 247 1.47 31.24 35.37
CA GLU A 247 0.92 31.18 36.75
C GLU A 247 0.09 29.89 36.95
N VAL A 248 0.29 29.26 38.11
CA VAL A 248 -0.24 27.95 38.54
C VAL A 248 -1.74 27.93 38.73
#